data_AF-A0A8H4B3W0-F1
#
_entry.id   AF-A0A8H4B3W0-F1
#
_cell.length_a   1.000
_cell.length_b   1.000
_cell.length_c   1.000
_cell.angle_alpha   90.00
_cell.angle_beta   90.00
_cell.angle_gamma   90.00
#
_symmetry.space_group_name_H-M   'P 1'
#
loop_
_entity.id
_entity.type
_entity.pdbx_description
1 polymer ?
#
loop_
_entity_poly.entity_id
_entity_poly.type
_entity_poly.pdbx_seq_one_letter_code
_entity_poly.pdbx_strand_id
1 'polypeptide(L)'
;MMKGHSIHFDTDTYLQQIKKIPQLEDLISNPILLKITLIALPDLIEREETTALQINRINLYEEFLKTWFDRAQKRLLIIQKIDKEKEAFRCLNLNDFSKSCLQFSKDFAAEMFKDNNKVVIEYNSNNSNWEPFLGNEDAKCYLLRFSMPLIRRRTEYWFLHKSIRDYLIAMKFLESFKSTKLDVTLFYKQSFASEPGVQQFIAEYIQQKLSDFEPKLLEFIESSKKDEHVQIASANAITILSLIGAQFKNLIDLNGCNISGADLSNRILNDLRLAKAKLNQVNFQNVKLRNANLLSSSLRDADFKGADLTFAKLQSTLLQGANFQNTTLQNANLLNANLQNATLQNANFQNADLQYAKLPSTSLRCANFKGANLSRNGTC
;
A
#
# COMPACT_ATOMS: atom_id res chain seq x y z
N MET A 1 -39.91 2.98 1.31
CA MET A 1 -40.01 1.55 0.94
C MET A 1 -38.66 0.89 1.21
N MET A 2 -38.50 0.24 2.36
CA MET A 2 -37.31 -0.55 2.67
C MET A 2 -37.52 -1.97 2.15
N LYS A 3 -36.82 -2.38 1.08
CA LYS A 3 -36.71 -3.80 0.72
C LYS A 3 -35.75 -4.46 1.71
N GLY A 4 -36.30 -4.95 2.82
CA GLY A 4 -35.59 -5.81 3.75
C GLY A 4 -35.83 -7.27 3.39
N HIS A 5 -35.12 -7.81 2.41
CA HIS A 5 -34.96 -9.25 2.24
C HIS A 5 -33.49 -9.49 1.87
N SER A 6 -32.71 -9.99 2.82
CA SER A 6 -31.43 -10.63 2.51
C SER A 6 -31.77 -11.90 1.75
N ILE A 7 -31.79 -11.84 0.42
CA ILE A 7 -31.96 -13.02 -0.40
C ILE A 7 -30.71 -13.86 -0.18
N HIS A 8 -30.85 -14.93 0.59
CA HIS A 8 -29.82 -15.96 0.63
C HIS A 8 -29.91 -16.70 -0.70
N PHE A 9 -28.96 -16.43 -1.60
CA PHE A 9 -28.73 -17.29 -2.76
C PHE A 9 -28.57 -18.74 -2.28
N ASP A 10 -29.18 -19.67 -3.00
CA ASP A 10 -28.84 -21.09 -2.86
C ASP A 10 -27.43 -21.35 -3.43
N THR A 11 -26.91 -22.55 -3.16
CA THR A 11 -25.56 -22.92 -3.59
C THR A 11 -25.39 -22.84 -5.10
N ASP A 12 -26.39 -23.27 -5.88
CA ASP A 12 -26.33 -23.26 -7.34
C ASP A 12 -26.30 -21.84 -7.89
N THR A 13 -27.08 -20.94 -7.30
CA THR A 13 -27.08 -19.51 -7.65
C THR A 13 -25.72 -18.89 -7.37
N TYR A 14 -25.11 -19.17 -6.21
CA TYR A 14 -23.75 -18.71 -5.93
C TYR A 14 -22.75 -19.19 -6.98
N LEU A 15 -22.74 -20.49 -7.28
CA LEU A 15 -21.82 -21.07 -8.25
C LEU A 15 -22.02 -20.48 -9.66
N GLN A 16 -23.26 -20.22 -10.06
CA GLN A 16 -23.56 -19.58 -11.34
C GLN A 16 -23.06 -18.14 -11.39
N GLN A 17 -23.24 -17.36 -10.32
CA GLN A 17 -22.79 -15.96 -10.29
C GLN A 17 -21.27 -15.85 -10.21
N ILE A 18 -20.62 -16.71 -9.43
CA ILE A 18 -19.15 -16.75 -9.32
C ILE A 18 -18.52 -16.99 -10.69
N LYS A 19 -19.07 -17.90 -11.51
CA LYS A 19 -18.59 -18.17 -12.87
C LYS A 19 -18.79 -17.01 -13.84
N LYS A 20 -19.74 -16.11 -13.59
CA LYS A 20 -20.04 -14.95 -14.44
C LYS A 20 -19.13 -13.76 -14.17
N ILE A 21 -18.58 -13.66 -12.95
CA ILE A 21 -17.78 -12.51 -12.52
C ILE A 21 -16.30 -12.81 -12.75
N PRO A 22 -15.60 -12.05 -13.62
CA PRO A 22 -14.19 -12.29 -13.90
C PRO A 22 -13.33 -12.28 -12.63
N GLN A 23 -12.39 -13.23 -12.53
CA GLN A 23 -11.40 -13.32 -11.43
C GLN A 23 -11.99 -13.54 -10.03
N LEU A 24 -13.31 -13.71 -9.89
CA LEU A 24 -13.93 -13.91 -8.58
C LEU A 24 -13.56 -15.28 -7.97
N GLU A 25 -13.42 -16.34 -8.80
CA GLU A 25 -12.93 -17.66 -8.35
C GLU A 25 -11.53 -17.57 -7.71
N ASP A 26 -10.63 -16.81 -8.33
CA ASP A 26 -9.28 -16.58 -7.81
C ASP A 26 -9.32 -15.80 -6.49
N LEU A 27 -10.20 -14.78 -6.40
CA LEU A 27 -10.37 -13.98 -5.19
C LEU A 27 -10.90 -14.83 -4.02
N ILE A 28 -11.92 -15.65 -4.23
CA ILE A 28 -12.56 -16.44 -3.17
C ILE A 28 -11.76 -17.70 -2.78
N SER A 29 -10.68 -18.02 -3.49
CA SER A 29 -9.69 -19.01 -3.03
C SER A 29 -9.12 -18.63 -1.66
N ASN A 30 -9.19 -17.36 -1.28
CA ASN A 30 -8.95 -16.90 0.08
C ASN A 30 -10.20 -17.10 0.97
N PRO A 31 -10.11 -17.83 2.10
CA PRO A 31 -11.25 -18.11 2.97
C PRO A 31 -11.97 -16.87 3.54
N ILE A 32 -11.26 -15.76 3.79
CA ILE A 32 -11.93 -14.54 4.26
C ILE A 32 -12.73 -13.88 3.13
N LEU A 33 -12.19 -13.90 1.91
CA LEU A 33 -12.89 -13.37 0.74
C LEU A 33 -14.12 -14.20 0.41
N LEU A 34 -14.03 -15.53 0.50
CA LEU A 34 -15.21 -16.38 0.37
C LEU A 34 -16.32 -15.96 1.35
N LYS A 35 -15.99 -15.77 2.64
CA LYS A 35 -16.97 -15.33 3.65
C LYS A 35 -17.55 -13.95 3.34
N ILE A 36 -16.71 -13.00 2.92
CA ILE A 36 -17.15 -11.66 2.53
C ILE A 36 -18.08 -11.75 1.31
N THR A 37 -17.72 -12.52 0.28
CA THR A 37 -18.51 -12.74 -0.93
C THR A 37 -19.86 -13.37 -0.63
N LEU A 38 -19.93 -14.39 0.24
CA LEU A 38 -21.20 -14.99 0.66
C LEU A 38 -22.13 -14.02 1.42
N ILE A 39 -21.61 -12.90 1.93
CA ILE A 39 -22.41 -11.87 2.60
C ILE A 39 -22.78 -10.75 1.62
N ALA A 40 -21.83 -10.30 0.81
CA ALA A 40 -21.93 -9.11 -0.03
C ALA A 40 -22.54 -9.37 -1.41
N LEU A 41 -22.29 -10.54 -2.00
CA LEU A 41 -22.60 -10.80 -3.41
C LEU A 41 -24.10 -10.71 -3.75
N PRO A 42 -25.03 -11.22 -2.93
CA PRO A 42 -26.46 -11.09 -3.23
C PRO A 42 -26.90 -9.62 -3.37
N ASP A 43 -26.52 -8.79 -2.40
CA ASP A 43 -26.88 -7.37 -2.37
C ASP A 43 -26.22 -6.58 -3.53
N LEU A 44 -25.02 -6.98 -3.97
CA LEU A 44 -24.33 -6.38 -5.12
C LEU A 44 -25.00 -6.68 -6.46
N ILE A 45 -25.50 -7.92 -6.64
CA ILE A 45 -26.10 -8.36 -7.90
C ILE A 45 -27.52 -7.81 -8.07
N GLU A 46 -28.25 -7.62 -6.98
CA GLU A 46 -29.62 -7.07 -7.04
C GLU A 46 -29.66 -5.57 -7.34
N ARG A 47 -28.56 -4.84 -7.13
CA ARG A 47 -28.47 -3.43 -7.53
C ARG A 47 -28.25 -3.34 -9.03
N GLU A 48 -29.29 -2.89 -9.74
CA GLU A 48 -29.31 -2.65 -11.20
C GLU A 48 -28.18 -1.73 -11.73
N GLU A 49 -27.45 -1.05 -10.82
CA GLU A 49 -26.35 -0.14 -11.13
C GLU A 49 -24.99 -0.82 -11.34
N THR A 50 -24.82 -2.10 -10.94
CA THR A 50 -23.56 -2.83 -11.09
C THR A 50 -23.67 -3.92 -12.15
N THR A 51 -23.03 -3.73 -13.31
CA THR A 51 -22.87 -4.84 -14.25
C THR A 51 -21.97 -5.92 -13.60
N ALA A 52 -22.32 -7.19 -13.71
CA ALA A 52 -21.55 -8.31 -13.12
C ALA A 52 -20.06 -8.31 -13.54
N LEU A 53 -19.72 -7.62 -14.63
CA LEU A 53 -18.37 -7.44 -15.15
C LEU A 53 -17.50 -6.45 -14.34
N GLN A 54 -18.07 -5.72 -13.37
CA GLN A 54 -17.37 -4.70 -12.59
C GLN A 54 -17.13 -5.09 -11.13
N ILE A 55 -17.70 -6.20 -10.65
CA ILE A 55 -17.56 -6.62 -9.25
C ILE A 55 -16.14 -7.06 -8.99
N ASN A 56 -15.44 -6.32 -8.13
CA ASN A 56 -14.09 -6.63 -7.70
C ASN A 56 -14.01 -6.69 -6.17
N ARG A 57 -12.78 -6.77 -5.64
CA ARG A 57 -12.56 -6.85 -4.19
C ARG A 57 -13.09 -5.61 -3.47
N ILE A 58 -12.91 -4.41 -4.04
CA ILE A 58 -13.38 -3.16 -3.43
C ILE A 58 -14.89 -3.21 -3.21
N ASN A 59 -15.66 -3.60 -4.23
CA ASN A 59 -17.11 -3.69 -4.13
C ASN A 59 -17.55 -4.68 -3.03
N LEU A 60 -16.86 -5.83 -2.93
CA LEU A 60 -17.15 -6.85 -1.93
C LEU A 60 -16.92 -6.33 -0.49
N TYR A 61 -15.82 -5.61 -0.23
CA TYR A 61 -15.55 -5.05 1.10
C TYR A 61 -16.48 -3.88 1.43
N GLU A 62 -16.78 -3.03 0.45
CA GLU A 62 -17.71 -1.91 0.61
C GLU A 62 -19.10 -2.42 1.01
N GLU A 63 -19.64 -3.39 0.26
CA GLU A 63 -20.95 -3.95 0.56
C GLU A 63 -20.95 -4.75 1.87
N PHE A 64 -19.90 -5.54 2.14
CA PHE A 64 -19.79 -6.24 3.42
C PHE A 64 -19.83 -5.29 4.61
N LEU A 65 -19.09 -4.16 4.57
CA LEU A 65 -19.10 -3.17 5.64
C LEU A 65 -20.46 -2.47 5.75
N LYS A 66 -21.09 -2.15 4.61
CA LYS A 66 -22.45 -1.59 4.60
C LYS A 66 -23.44 -2.53 5.30
N THR A 67 -23.48 -3.79 4.87
CA THR A 67 -24.35 -4.83 5.47
C THR A 67 -24.01 -5.04 6.95
N TRP A 68 -22.74 -4.93 7.35
CA TRP A 68 -22.33 -4.99 8.75
C TRP A 68 -22.90 -3.83 9.56
N PHE A 69 -22.77 -2.59 9.09
CA PHE A 69 -23.26 -1.40 9.79
C PHE A 69 -24.78 -1.35 9.85
N ASP A 70 -25.48 -1.75 8.79
CA ASP A 70 -26.94 -1.84 8.78
C ASP A 70 -27.44 -2.87 9.81
N ARG A 71 -26.75 -4.01 9.95
CA ARG A 71 -27.02 -4.99 11.02
C ARG A 71 -26.71 -4.42 12.41
N ALA A 72 -25.63 -3.66 12.55
CA ALA A 72 -25.29 -2.99 13.81
C ALA A 72 -26.36 -1.97 14.21
N GLN A 73 -26.84 -1.16 13.27
CA GLN A 73 -27.92 -0.20 13.49
C GLN A 73 -29.20 -0.90 13.95
N LYS A 74 -29.58 -2.01 13.30
CA LYS A 74 -30.74 -2.84 13.71
C LYS A 74 -30.58 -3.41 15.12
N ARG A 75 -29.40 -3.90 15.49
CA ARG A 75 -29.12 -4.35 16.87
C ARG A 75 -29.27 -3.21 17.87
N LEU A 76 -28.72 -2.04 17.54
CA LEU A 76 -28.84 -0.86 18.38
C LEU A 76 -30.29 -0.42 18.53
N LEU A 77 -31.18 -0.57 17.55
CA LEU A 77 -32.60 -0.24 17.73
C LEU A 77 -33.27 -1.06 18.85
N ILE A 78 -32.82 -2.29 19.09
CA ILE A 78 -33.46 -3.25 20.01
C ILE A 78 -32.83 -3.19 21.41
N ILE A 79 -31.54 -2.88 21.52
CA ILE A 79 -30.83 -2.85 22.81
C ILE A 79 -31.32 -1.68 23.69
N GLN A 80 -31.54 -1.94 24.98
CA GLN A 80 -31.84 -0.91 25.98
C GLN A 80 -30.67 0.06 26.10
N LYS A 81 -30.95 1.36 25.95
CA LYS A 81 -29.96 2.45 26.00
C LYS A 81 -30.27 3.39 27.16
N ILE A 82 -29.23 3.98 27.76
CA ILE A 82 -29.40 5.13 28.66
C ILE A 82 -29.74 6.39 27.85
N ASP A 83 -30.28 7.43 28.49
CA ASP A 83 -30.81 8.59 27.75
C ASP A 83 -29.75 9.32 26.92
N LYS A 84 -28.50 9.41 27.42
CA LYS A 84 -27.37 9.95 26.66
C LYS A 84 -27.10 9.16 25.36
N GLU A 85 -27.19 7.83 25.41
CA GLU A 85 -27.00 6.97 24.24
C GLU A 85 -28.19 7.04 23.27
N LYS A 86 -29.42 7.20 23.77
CA LYS A 86 -30.59 7.42 22.90
C LYS A 86 -30.43 8.69 22.08
N GLU A 87 -30.01 9.78 22.71
CA GLU A 87 -29.81 11.05 22.01
C GLU A 87 -28.65 10.96 21.01
N ALA A 88 -27.51 10.38 21.42
CA ALA A 88 -26.38 10.16 20.52
C ALA A 88 -26.76 9.28 19.31
N PHE A 89 -27.53 8.22 19.52
CA PHE A 89 -28.01 7.34 18.45
C PHE A 89 -28.98 8.06 17.50
N ARG A 90 -29.88 8.89 18.03
CA ARG A 90 -30.78 9.73 17.22
C ARG A 90 -29.97 10.68 16.32
N CYS A 91 -28.97 11.35 16.88
CA CYS A 91 -28.06 12.23 16.14
C CYS A 91 -27.27 11.48 15.07
N LEU A 92 -26.82 10.25 15.34
CA LEU A 92 -26.12 9.43 14.33
C LEU A 92 -27.05 9.01 13.18
N ASN A 93 -28.31 8.64 13.48
CA ASN A 93 -29.28 8.26 12.44
C ASN A 93 -29.67 9.43 11.53
N LEU A 94 -29.77 10.65 12.08
CA LEU A 94 -30.00 11.86 11.29
C LEU A 94 -28.84 12.17 10.32
N ASN A 95 -27.63 11.76 10.66
CA ASN A 95 -26.39 12.07 9.91
C ASN A 95 -25.85 10.88 9.10
N ASP A 96 -26.72 9.95 8.69
CA ASP A 96 -26.34 8.67 8.06
C ASP A 96 -25.43 7.83 8.97
N PHE A 97 -26.06 6.90 9.67
CA PHE A 97 -25.41 6.03 10.64
C PHE A 97 -24.27 5.20 10.03
N SER A 98 -24.51 4.61 8.85
CA SER A 98 -23.56 3.72 8.19
C SER A 98 -22.35 4.51 7.69
N LYS A 99 -22.55 5.73 7.16
CA LYS A 99 -21.46 6.64 6.80
C LYS A 99 -20.63 7.06 8.02
N SER A 100 -21.28 7.35 9.14
CA SER A 100 -20.60 7.69 10.40
C SER A 100 -19.76 6.53 10.93
N CYS A 101 -20.28 5.30 10.90
CA CYS A 101 -19.55 4.09 11.29
C CYS A 101 -18.35 3.82 10.38
N LEU A 102 -18.52 3.97 9.06
CA LEU A 102 -17.44 3.81 8.11
C LEU A 102 -16.33 4.84 8.37
N GLN A 103 -16.69 6.11 8.58
CA GLN A 103 -15.70 7.16 8.86
C GLN A 103 -14.92 6.88 10.13
N PHE A 104 -15.62 6.57 11.23
CA PHE A 104 -14.99 6.23 12.50
C PHE A 104 -14.07 5.00 12.38
N SER A 105 -14.47 4.00 11.58
CA SER A 105 -13.66 2.81 11.33
C SER A 105 -12.38 3.12 10.54
N LYS A 106 -12.46 3.99 9.53
CA LYS A 106 -11.29 4.46 8.75
C LYS A 106 -10.34 5.25 9.62
N ASP A 107 -10.87 6.14 10.47
CA ASP A 107 -10.07 6.97 11.37
C ASP A 107 -9.33 6.10 12.40
N PHE A 108 -10.02 5.12 13.02
CA PHE A 108 -9.37 4.17 13.92
C PHE A 108 -8.29 3.34 13.21
N ALA A 109 -8.58 2.78 12.03
CA ALA A 109 -7.62 2.00 11.27
C ALA A 109 -6.39 2.83 10.86
N ALA A 110 -6.57 4.11 10.57
CA ALA A 110 -5.48 5.02 10.24
C ALA A 110 -4.63 5.42 11.44
N GLU A 111 -5.22 5.61 12.63
CA GLU A 111 -4.42 5.76 13.84
C GLU A 111 -3.65 4.47 14.16
N MET A 112 -4.25 3.29 13.92
CA MET A 112 -3.52 2.00 14.07
C MET A 112 -2.34 1.94 13.12
N PHE A 113 -2.52 2.51 11.91
CA PHE A 113 -1.48 2.58 10.92
C PHE A 113 -0.32 3.49 11.34
N LYS A 114 -0.62 4.67 11.89
CA LYS A 114 0.38 5.63 12.38
C LYS A 114 1.15 5.13 13.60
N ASP A 115 0.50 4.37 14.48
CA ASP A 115 1.14 3.75 15.65
C ASP A 115 1.89 2.46 15.25
N ASN A 116 2.91 2.61 14.40
CA ASN A 116 3.77 1.54 13.90
C ASN A 116 3.02 0.37 13.24
N ASN A 117 1.96 0.69 12.49
CA ASN A 117 1.14 -0.30 11.78
C ASN A 117 0.62 -1.44 12.67
N LYS A 118 0.23 -1.13 13.91
CA LYS A 118 -0.31 -2.12 14.85
C LYS A 118 -1.53 -2.81 14.29
N VAL A 119 -1.60 -4.12 14.54
CA VAL A 119 -2.74 -4.96 14.15
C VAL A 119 -3.65 -5.27 15.33
N VAL A 120 -3.12 -5.17 16.56
CA VAL A 120 -3.81 -5.31 17.84
C VAL A 120 -3.49 -4.06 18.67
N ILE A 121 -4.52 -3.46 19.26
CA ILE A 121 -4.41 -2.34 20.20
C ILE A 121 -4.70 -2.85 21.60
N GLU A 122 -3.77 -2.63 22.52
CA GLU A 122 -4.03 -2.78 23.94
C GLU A 122 -4.52 -1.45 24.51
N TYR A 123 -5.66 -1.49 25.19
CA TYR A 123 -6.29 -0.33 25.80
C TYR A 123 -6.70 -0.59 27.25
N ASN A 124 -6.21 0.27 28.13
CA ASN A 124 -6.55 0.34 29.54
C ASN A 124 -7.03 1.77 29.87
N SER A 125 -7.87 1.90 30.90
CA SER A 125 -8.48 3.18 31.31
C SER A 125 -7.49 4.18 31.94
N ASN A 126 -6.23 3.78 32.14
CA ASN A 126 -5.27 4.52 32.96
C ASN A 126 -4.31 5.39 32.14
N ASN A 127 -4.78 5.90 31.00
CA ASN A 127 -4.13 6.84 30.07
C ASN A 127 -3.53 6.17 28.82
N SER A 128 -4.30 6.22 27.74
CA SER A 128 -3.96 5.69 26.44
C SER A 128 -4.43 6.64 25.35
N ASN A 129 -3.61 6.86 24.32
CA ASN A 129 -3.92 7.71 23.15
C ASN A 129 -5.13 7.20 22.34
N TRP A 130 -5.70 6.05 22.72
CA TRP A 130 -6.82 5.39 22.09
C TRP A 130 -8.19 5.75 22.68
N GLU A 131 -8.24 6.57 23.73
CA GLU A 131 -9.49 7.05 24.34
C GLU A 131 -10.53 7.55 23.32
N PRO A 132 -10.18 8.32 22.27
CA PRO A 132 -11.16 8.78 21.28
C PRO A 132 -11.90 7.67 20.52
N PHE A 133 -11.37 6.44 20.53
CA PHE A 133 -11.93 5.29 19.81
C PHE A 133 -12.40 4.17 20.73
N LEU A 134 -11.70 3.98 21.86
CA LEU A 134 -11.87 2.85 22.76
C LEU A 134 -12.40 3.26 24.15
N GLY A 135 -12.63 4.55 24.37
CA GLY A 135 -13.22 5.12 25.58
C GLY A 135 -14.69 4.80 25.79
N ASN A 136 -15.14 4.86 27.05
CA ASN A 136 -16.55 4.62 27.41
C ASN A 136 -17.29 5.90 27.85
N GLU A 137 -16.58 7.03 27.99
CA GLU A 137 -17.18 8.26 28.52
C GLU A 137 -18.08 8.96 27.50
N ASP A 138 -17.71 8.94 26.21
CA ASP A 138 -18.53 9.47 25.12
C ASP A 138 -19.49 8.41 24.58
N ALA A 139 -20.79 8.67 24.72
CA ALA A 139 -21.85 7.80 24.21
C ALA A 139 -21.78 7.61 22.69
N LYS A 140 -21.36 8.63 21.93
CA LYS A 140 -21.21 8.52 20.48
C LYS A 140 -20.05 7.59 20.12
N CYS A 141 -18.88 7.77 20.74
CA CYS A 141 -17.74 6.87 20.63
C CYS A 141 -18.13 5.42 20.96
N TYR A 142 -18.82 5.20 22.09
CA TYR A 142 -19.30 3.88 22.49
C TYR A 142 -20.15 3.20 21.40
N LEU A 143 -21.16 3.90 20.87
CA LEU A 143 -22.07 3.37 19.85
C LEU A 143 -21.36 3.08 18.53
N LEU A 144 -20.44 3.96 18.12
CA LEU A 144 -19.66 3.77 16.89
C LEU A 144 -18.71 2.57 17.04
N ARG A 145 -17.96 2.49 18.15
CA ARG A 145 -17.09 1.34 18.44
C ARG A 145 -17.86 0.02 18.50
N PHE A 146 -19.03 -0.01 19.13
CA PHE A 146 -19.90 -1.18 19.18
C PHE A 146 -20.34 -1.65 17.78
N SER A 147 -20.37 -0.73 16.82
CA SER A 147 -20.82 -0.99 15.45
C SER A 147 -19.70 -1.39 14.50
N MET A 148 -18.44 -1.21 14.89
CA MET A 148 -17.28 -1.61 14.09
C MET A 148 -17.13 -3.13 14.00
N PRO A 149 -16.53 -3.66 12.92
CA PRO A 149 -16.14 -5.07 12.84
C PRO A 149 -14.88 -5.36 13.67
N LEU A 150 -14.95 -5.16 14.98
CA LEU A 150 -13.88 -5.39 15.94
C LEU A 150 -14.11 -6.68 16.74
N ILE A 151 -13.01 -7.33 17.09
CA ILE A 151 -12.92 -8.32 18.15
C ILE A 151 -12.29 -7.63 19.36
N ARG A 152 -12.85 -7.91 20.54
CA ARG A 152 -12.26 -7.53 21.83
C ARG A 152 -11.96 -8.79 22.64
N ARG A 153 -10.74 -8.88 23.17
CA ARG A 153 -10.35 -9.89 24.16
C ARG A 153 -9.68 -9.19 25.33
N ARG A 154 -10.35 -9.15 26.49
CA ARG A 154 -9.88 -8.41 27.67
C ARG A 154 -9.65 -6.92 27.33
N THR A 155 -8.39 -6.49 27.28
CA THR A 155 -7.90 -5.14 26.96
C THR A 155 -7.47 -5.00 25.51
N GLU A 156 -7.43 -6.09 24.74
CA GLU A 156 -6.98 -6.10 23.35
C GLU A 156 -8.14 -5.90 22.38
N TYR A 157 -7.92 -5.11 21.33
CA TYR A 157 -8.86 -4.80 20.26
C TYR A 157 -8.19 -4.97 18.90
N TRP A 158 -8.86 -5.63 17.97
CA TRP A 158 -8.42 -5.74 16.58
C TRP A 158 -9.59 -5.89 15.62
N PHE A 159 -9.39 -5.57 14.35
CA PHE A 159 -10.40 -5.84 13.32
C PHE A 159 -10.62 -7.34 13.14
N LEU A 160 -11.87 -7.73 12.86
CA LEU A 160 -12.28 -9.12 12.62
C LEU A 160 -11.31 -9.87 11.69
N HIS A 161 -10.72 -9.17 10.73
CA HIS A 161 -9.61 -9.65 9.93
C HIS A 161 -8.68 -8.50 9.51
N LYS A 162 -7.38 -8.78 9.32
CA LYS A 162 -6.38 -7.77 8.88
C LYS A 162 -6.79 -7.07 7.58
N SER A 163 -7.33 -7.82 6.61
CA SER A 163 -7.72 -7.24 5.32
C SER A 163 -8.83 -6.18 5.42
N ILE A 164 -9.69 -6.23 6.44
CA ILE A 164 -10.68 -5.18 6.69
C ILE A 164 -9.96 -3.90 7.16
N ARG A 165 -8.95 -4.04 8.03
CA ARG A 165 -8.09 -2.90 8.42
C ARG A 165 -7.37 -2.33 7.20
N ASP A 166 -6.74 -3.20 6.40
CA ASP A 166 -5.98 -2.78 5.21
C ASP A 166 -6.88 -2.05 4.20
N TYR A 167 -8.12 -2.53 3.99
CA TYR A 167 -9.13 -1.85 3.18
C TYR A 167 -9.47 -0.46 3.74
N LEU A 168 -9.76 -0.37 5.05
CA LEU A 168 -10.10 0.91 5.69
C LEU A 168 -8.93 1.92 5.63
N ILE A 169 -7.69 1.45 5.81
CA ILE A 169 -6.48 2.26 5.63
C ILE A 169 -6.36 2.75 4.20
N ALA A 170 -6.52 1.85 3.21
CA ALA A 170 -6.49 2.22 1.80
C ALA A 170 -7.54 3.29 1.47
N MET A 171 -8.76 3.14 1.96
CA MET A 171 -9.81 4.15 1.80
C MET A 171 -9.44 5.48 2.46
N LYS A 172 -8.77 5.46 3.62
CA LYS A 172 -8.28 6.68 4.27
C LYS A 172 -7.18 7.38 3.46
N PHE A 173 -6.27 6.62 2.84
CA PHE A 173 -5.31 7.20 1.90
C PHE A 173 -6.01 7.87 0.72
N LEU A 174 -7.02 7.23 0.14
CA LEU A 174 -7.76 7.75 -1.01
C LEU A 174 -8.59 9.01 -0.68
N GLU A 175 -9.05 9.18 0.56
CA GLU A 175 -9.68 10.43 1.02
C GLU A 175 -8.77 11.64 0.90
N SER A 176 -7.45 11.44 1.01
CA SER A 176 -6.46 12.51 0.90
C SER A 176 -6.61 13.27 -0.42
N PHE A 177 -6.94 12.58 -1.51
CA PHE A 177 -7.12 13.18 -2.84
C PHE A 177 -8.36 14.07 -2.98
N LYS A 178 -9.26 14.04 -2.00
CA LYS A 178 -10.44 14.92 -1.90
C LYS A 178 -10.17 16.17 -1.05
N SER A 179 -9.04 16.23 -0.33
CA SER A 179 -8.68 17.35 0.54
C SER A 179 -8.12 18.52 -0.26
N THR A 180 -8.40 19.75 0.18
CA THR A 180 -7.74 20.97 -0.31
C THR A 180 -6.41 21.25 0.39
N LYS A 181 -6.18 20.67 1.58
CA LYS A 181 -4.91 20.75 2.33
C LYS A 181 -4.26 19.37 2.30
N LEU A 182 -3.43 19.11 1.30
CA LEU A 182 -2.85 17.79 1.06
C LEU A 182 -1.70 17.46 2.04
N ASP A 183 -0.91 18.45 2.41
CA ASP A 183 0.24 18.38 3.33
C ASP A 183 -0.10 17.80 4.71
N VAL A 184 -1.34 18.00 5.18
CA VAL A 184 -1.79 17.48 6.47
C VAL A 184 -2.34 16.05 6.40
N THR A 185 -2.53 15.50 5.21
CA THR A 185 -3.20 14.21 4.98
C THR A 185 -2.31 13.00 5.28
N LEU A 186 -2.93 11.83 5.41
CA LEU A 186 -2.22 10.57 5.62
C LEU A 186 -1.26 10.26 4.47
N PHE A 187 -1.65 10.60 3.23
CA PHE A 187 -0.85 10.36 2.03
C PHE A 187 0.52 11.08 2.05
N TYR A 188 0.59 12.25 2.69
CA TYR A 188 1.83 13.00 2.88
C TYR A 188 2.66 12.57 4.08
N LYS A 189 2.02 11.98 5.08
CA LYS A 189 2.63 11.76 6.41
C LYS A 189 3.10 10.34 6.64
N GLN A 190 2.51 9.36 5.96
CA GLN A 190 2.77 7.95 6.22
C GLN A 190 3.01 7.18 4.92
N SER A 191 4.11 6.41 4.89
CA SER A 191 4.36 5.48 3.79
C SER A 191 3.55 4.20 3.96
N PHE A 192 2.96 3.70 2.87
CA PHE A 192 2.36 2.34 2.81
C PHE A 192 3.23 1.36 2.01
N ALA A 193 4.46 1.72 1.65
CA ALA A 193 5.34 0.91 0.80
C ALA A 193 5.64 -0.47 1.40
N SER A 194 5.58 -0.66 2.72
CA SER A 194 5.75 -1.97 3.37
C SER A 194 4.47 -2.80 3.48
N GLU A 195 3.34 -2.32 2.96
CA GLU A 195 2.01 -2.90 3.22
C GLU A 195 1.32 -3.44 1.95
N PRO A 196 1.61 -4.69 1.53
CA PRO A 196 1.06 -5.27 0.31
C PRO A 196 -0.47 -5.26 0.24
N GLY A 197 -1.15 -5.48 1.37
CA GLY A 197 -2.61 -5.46 1.44
C GLY A 197 -3.20 -4.07 1.12
N VAL A 198 -2.61 -3.01 1.71
CA VAL A 198 -3.01 -1.62 1.46
C VAL A 198 -2.69 -1.22 0.03
N GLN A 199 -1.48 -1.54 -0.45
CA GLN A 199 -1.06 -1.33 -1.83
C GLN A 199 -2.07 -1.93 -2.83
N GLN A 200 -2.48 -3.19 -2.61
CA GLN A 200 -3.40 -3.88 -3.51
C GLN A 200 -4.76 -3.18 -3.60
N PHE A 201 -5.35 -2.80 -2.45
CA PHE A 201 -6.63 -2.08 -2.44
C PHE A 201 -6.55 -0.71 -3.11
N ILE A 202 -5.48 0.05 -2.86
CA ILE A 202 -5.29 1.36 -3.50
C ILE A 202 -5.13 1.20 -5.01
N ALA A 203 -4.30 0.25 -5.45
CA ALA A 203 -4.05 0.01 -6.88
C ALA A 203 -5.33 -0.40 -7.61
N GLU A 204 -6.09 -1.34 -7.04
CA GLU A 204 -7.36 -1.83 -7.62
C GLU A 204 -8.41 -0.71 -7.70
N TYR A 205 -8.50 0.15 -6.68
CA TYR A 205 -9.39 1.31 -6.70
C TYR A 205 -8.99 2.35 -7.77
N ILE A 206 -7.70 2.70 -7.82
CA ILE A 206 -7.21 3.73 -8.74
C ILE A 206 -7.23 3.23 -10.19
N GLN A 207 -6.99 1.95 -10.44
CA GLN A 207 -7.02 1.38 -11.80
C GLN A 207 -8.36 1.63 -12.50
N GLN A 208 -9.47 1.61 -11.76
CA GLN A 208 -10.80 1.91 -12.31
C GLN A 208 -11.05 3.39 -12.62
N LYS A 209 -10.23 4.29 -12.05
CA LYS A 209 -10.40 5.76 -12.09
C LYS A 209 -9.10 6.47 -12.46
N LEU A 210 -8.24 5.82 -13.25
CA LEU A 210 -6.85 6.23 -13.43
C LEU A 210 -6.73 7.69 -13.91
N SER A 211 -7.62 8.12 -14.83
CA SER A 211 -7.69 9.49 -15.34
C SER A 211 -7.79 10.56 -14.26
N ASP A 212 -8.43 10.26 -13.14
CA ASP A 212 -8.71 11.22 -12.07
C ASP A 212 -7.53 11.35 -11.08
N PHE A 213 -6.72 10.30 -10.99
CA PHE A 213 -5.63 10.18 -10.01
C PHE A 213 -4.25 10.40 -10.63
N GLU A 214 -4.05 9.97 -11.88
CA GLU A 214 -2.74 10.01 -12.54
C GLU A 214 -2.11 11.42 -12.50
N PRO A 215 -2.80 12.52 -12.87
CA PRO A 215 -2.18 13.85 -12.83
C PRO A 215 -1.67 14.24 -11.44
N LYS A 216 -2.43 13.92 -10.38
CA LYS A 216 -2.06 14.22 -8.99
C LYS A 216 -0.89 13.36 -8.51
N LEU A 217 -0.86 12.08 -8.90
CA LEU A 217 0.24 11.18 -8.58
C LEU A 217 1.56 11.65 -9.23
N LEU A 218 1.48 12.08 -10.50
CA LEU A 218 2.62 12.65 -11.21
C LEU A 218 3.07 13.99 -10.61
N GLU A 219 2.14 14.83 -10.17
CA GLU A 219 2.44 16.10 -9.50
C GLU A 219 3.27 15.91 -8.22
N PHE A 220 2.99 14.89 -7.42
CA PHE A 220 3.81 14.58 -6.23
C PHE A 220 5.24 14.21 -6.62
N ILE A 221 5.40 13.39 -7.65
CA ILE A 221 6.71 12.96 -8.14
C ILE A 221 7.49 14.15 -8.70
N GLU A 222 6.85 15.00 -9.51
CA GLU A 222 7.49 16.19 -10.08
C GLU A 222 7.88 17.19 -9.00
N SER A 223 6.99 17.46 -8.04
CA SER A 223 7.25 18.36 -6.91
C SER A 223 8.43 17.90 -6.06
N SER A 224 8.61 16.58 -5.90
CA SER A 224 9.71 16.00 -5.12
C SER A 224 11.12 16.33 -5.65
N LYS A 225 11.23 16.80 -6.90
CA LYS A 225 12.51 17.25 -7.48
C LYS A 225 13.05 18.52 -6.81
N LYS A 226 12.17 19.31 -6.18
CA LYS A 226 12.51 20.60 -5.57
C LYS A 226 12.14 20.68 -4.09
N ASP A 227 11.10 19.96 -3.67
CA ASP A 227 10.59 19.98 -2.31
C ASP A 227 10.81 18.64 -1.60
N GLU A 228 11.61 18.64 -0.54
CA GLU A 228 11.88 17.45 0.26
C GLU A 228 10.69 17.02 1.12
N HIS A 229 9.76 17.94 1.45
CA HIS A 229 8.59 17.63 2.27
C HIS A 229 7.57 16.73 1.54
N VAL A 230 7.63 16.66 0.20
CA VAL A 230 6.75 15.82 -0.63
C VAL A 230 7.26 14.37 -0.71
N GLN A 231 8.44 14.05 -0.16
CA GLN A 231 9.10 12.75 -0.36
C GLN A 231 8.24 11.53 -0.03
N ILE A 232 7.46 11.56 1.05
CA ILE A 232 6.58 10.42 1.39
C ILE A 232 5.43 10.30 0.37
N ALA A 233 4.84 11.42 -0.01
CA ALA A 233 3.77 11.45 -1.01
C ALA A 233 4.27 10.98 -2.39
N SER A 234 5.47 11.38 -2.80
CA SER A 234 6.08 10.93 -4.07
C SER A 234 6.46 9.45 -4.02
N ALA A 235 6.96 8.94 -2.90
CA ALA A 235 7.25 7.51 -2.70
C ALA A 235 5.97 6.67 -2.76
N ASN A 236 4.90 7.12 -2.10
CA ASN A 236 3.57 6.52 -2.19
C ASN A 236 3.04 6.55 -3.64
N ALA A 237 3.16 7.69 -4.31
CA ALA A 237 2.65 7.88 -5.66
C ALA A 237 3.34 6.95 -6.68
N ILE A 238 4.67 6.88 -6.65
CA ILE A 238 5.41 6.00 -7.57
C ILE A 238 5.14 4.51 -7.28
N THR A 239 4.94 4.15 -6.00
CA THR A 239 4.56 2.78 -5.61
C THR A 239 3.25 2.39 -6.29
N ILE A 240 2.23 3.26 -6.23
CA ILE A 240 0.92 3.07 -6.90
C ILE A 240 1.08 2.96 -8.42
N LEU A 241 1.75 3.94 -9.04
CA LEU A 241 1.90 3.97 -10.50
C LEU A 241 2.63 2.73 -11.02
N SER A 242 3.58 2.20 -10.25
CA SER A 242 4.28 0.96 -10.59
C SER A 242 3.37 -0.27 -10.53
N LEU A 243 2.40 -0.31 -9.61
CA LEU A 243 1.47 -1.44 -9.42
C LEU A 243 0.48 -1.57 -10.57
N ILE A 244 -0.05 -0.44 -11.04
CA ILE A 244 -1.16 -0.42 -12.02
C ILE A 244 -0.66 -0.72 -13.45
N GLY A 245 0.65 -0.60 -13.70
CA GLY A 245 1.36 -1.22 -14.83
C GLY A 245 0.73 -1.07 -16.22
N ALA A 246 1.13 -0.05 -17.01
CA ALA A 246 1.25 -0.11 -18.48
C ALA A 246 1.74 1.22 -19.10
N GLN A 247 1.49 2.37 -18.47
CA GLN A 247 1.77 3.69 -19.07
C GLN A 247 3.05 4.36 -18.53
N PHE A 248 3.64 3.79 -17.48
CA PHE A 248 4.81 4.34 -16.79
C PHE A 248 6.10 4.39 -17.65
N LYS A 249 6.22 3.50 -18.64
CA LYS A 249 7.50 3.24 -19.33
C LYS A 249 7.99 4.37 -20.25
N ASN A 250 7.10 5.21 -20.78
CA ASN A 250 7.45 6.08 -21.91
C ASN A 250 7.22 7.58 -21.70
N LEU A 251 6.75 8.04 -20.52
CA LEU A 251 6.27 9.42 -20.37
C LEU A 251 6.82 10.19 -19.16
N ILE A 252 7.49 9.53 -18.21
CA ILE A 252 7.82 10.16 -16.92
C ILE A 252 9.32 10.23 -16.74
N ASP A 253 9.85 11.46 -16.79
CA ASP A 253 11.23 11.73 -16.43
C ASP A 253 11.39 11.74 -14.90
N LEU A 254 11.94 10.66 -14.35
CA LEU A 254 12.27 10.56 -12.92
C LEU A 254 13.68 11.07 -12.58
N ASN A 255 14.38 11.73 -13.51
CA ASN A 255 15.66 12.34 -13.17
C ASN A 255 15.47 13.38 -12.05
N GLY A 256 16.32 13.31 -11.03
CA GLY A 256 16.33 14.24 -9.90
C GLY A 256 15.16 14.11 -8.92
N CYS A 257 14.23 13.16 -9.11
CA CYS A 257 13.12 12.98 -8.17
C CYS A 257 13.61 12.48 -6.81
N ASN A 258 12.81 12.67 -5.77
CA ASN A 258 13.02 12.03 -4.48
C ASN A 258 11.88 11.05 -4.21
N ILE A 259 12.16 9.77 -4.31
CA ILE A 259 11.21 8.67 -4.06
C ILE A 259 11.79 7.67 -3.06
N SER A 260 12.63 8.16 -2.14
CA SER A 260 13.25 7.33 -1.10
C SER A 260 12.18 6.51 -0.36
N GLY A 261 12.47 5.26 -0.01
CA GLY A 261 11.53 4.37 0.69
C GLY A 261 10.34 3.85 -0.15
N ALA A 262 10.27 4.12 -1.45
CA ALA A 262 9.25 3.54 -2.33
C ALA A 262 9.39 2.02 -2.49
N ASP A 263 8.30 1.35 -2.88
CA ASP A 263 8.30 -0.06 -3.25
C ASP A 263 8.11 -0.23 -4.77
N LEU A 264 9.18 -0.70 -5.42
CA LEU A 264 9.26 -1.01 -6.85
C LEU A 264 9.59 -2.49 -7.08
N SER A 265 9.41 -3.32 -6.05
CA SER A 265 9.73 -4.73 -6.11
C SER A 265 8.88 -5.48 -7.13
N ASN A 266 9.46 -6.50 -7.77
CA ASN A 266 8.80 -7.36 -8.74
C ASN A 266 8.21 -6.62 -9.95
N ARG A 267 8.75 -5.44 -10.31
CA ARG A 267 8.31 -4.65 -11.48
C ARG A 267 9.22 -4.82 -12.69
N ILE A 268 8.67 -4.55 -13.87
CA ILE A 268 9.43 -4.47 -15.13
C ILE A 268 9.57 -3.00 -15.52
N LEU A 269 10.71 -2.41 -15.18
CA LEU A 269 11.05 -0.98 -15.31
C LEU A 269 12.33 -0.78 -16.14
N ASN A 270 12.51 -1.59 -17.19
CA ASN A 270 13.65 -1.42 -18.11
C ASN A 270 13.65 0.00 -18.70
N ASP A 271 14.85 0.49 -19.02
CA ASP A 271 15.09 1.79 -19.67
C ASP A 271 14.68 3.02 -18.84
N LEU A 272 14.36 2.83 -17.56
CA LEU A 272 13.91 3.91 -16.68
C LEU A 272 14.99 4.98 -16.45
N ARG A 273 14.58 6.26 -16.46
CA ARG A 273 15.46 7.43 -16.32
C ARG A 273 15.41 7.98 -14.90
N LEU A 274 16.45 7.71 -14.12
CA LEU A 274 16.58 8.02 -12.68
C LEU A 274 17.90 8.75 -12.36
N ALA A 275 18.50 9.43 -13.34
CA ALA A 275 19.76 10.12 -13.13
C ALA A 275 19.57 11.19 -12.04
N LYS A 276 20.51 11.26 -11.10
CA LYS A 276 20.52 12.18 -9.95
C LYS A 276 19.32 12.02 -8.99
N ALA A 277 18.52 10.97 -9.10
CA ALA A 277 17.40 10.74 -8.19
C ALA A 277 17.87 10.37 -6.77
N LYS A 278 17.05 10.69 -5.77
CA LYS A 278 17.18 10.21 -4.38
C LYS A 278 16.29 8.98 -4.21
N LEU A 279 16.94 7.83 -4.09
CA LEU A 279 16.39 6.47 -4.10
C LEU A 279 16.86 5.67 -2.88
N ASN A 280 17.14 6.36 -1.77
CA ASN A 280 17.59 5.68 -0.55
C ASN A 280 16.47 4.78 -0.03
N GLN A 281 16.83 3.59 0.46
CA GLN A 281 15.89 2.62 1.04
C GLN A 281 14.74 2.19 0.11
N VAL A 282 14.87 2.40 -1.20
CA VAL A 282 13.87 1.91 -2.16
C VAL A 282 13.96 0.39 -2.25
N ASN A 283 12.81 -0.27 -2.22
CA ASN A 283 12.72 -1.70 -2.44
C ASN A 283 12.70 -1.99 -3.95
N PHE A 284 13.81 -2.50 -4.46
CA PHE A 284 14.01 -2.95 -5.84
C PHE A 284 14.10 -4.50 -5.93
N GLN A 285 13.61 -5.25 -4.94
CA GLN A 285 13.71 -6.70 -4.96
C GLN A 285 13.08 -7.29 -6.23
N ASN A 286 13.80 -8.17 -6.93
CA ASN A 286 13.38 -8.82 -8.18
C ASN A 286 12.93 -7.86 -9.30
N VAL A 287 13.28 -6.57 -9.23
CA VAL A 287 12.93 -5.61 -10.29
C VAL A 287 13.75 -5.89 -11.54
N LYS A 288 13.18 -5.65 -12.72
CA LYS A 288 13.94 -5.56 -13.98
C LYS A 288 14.19 -4.09 -14.31
N LEU A 289 15.45 -3.68 -14.24
CA LEU A 289 15.97 -2.34 -14.52
C LEU A 289 17.04 -2.40 -15.62
N ARG A 290 16.84 -3.25 -16.63
CA ARG A 290 17.80 -3.37 -17.74
C ARG A 290 17.94 -2.02 -18.44
N ASN A 291 19.17 -1.64 -18.80
CA ASN A 291 19.50 -0.35 -19.40
C ASN A 291 19.08 0.90 -18.60
N ALA A 292 18.64 0.76 -17.34
CA ALA A 292 18.19 1.90 -16.55
C ALA A 292 19.33 2.92 -16.36
N ASN A 293 18.98 4.20 -16.41
CA ASN A 293 19.93 5.29 -16.17
C ASN A 293 19.83 5.76 -14.72
N LEU A 294 20.77 5.34 -13.88
CA LEU A 294 20.87 5.68 -12.45
C LEU A 294 22.06 6.61 -12.17
N LEU A 295 22.64 7.26 -13.20
CA LEU A 295 23.82 8.10 -13.11
C LEU A 295 23.74 9.11 -11.96
N SER A 296 24.74 9.12 -11.08
CA SER A 296 24.83 10.04 -9.94
C SER A 296 23.64 9.99 -8.97
N SER A 297 22.86 8.91 -8.95
CA SER A 297 21.75 8.74 -7.99
C SER A 297 22.26 8.37 -6.58
N SER A 298 21.44 8.67 -5.57
CA SER A 298 21.64 8.21 -4.20
C SER A 298 20.77 6.98 -3.96
N LEU A 299 21.39 5.84 -3.68
CA LEU A 299 20.78 4.52 -3.54
C LEU A 299 21.23 3.85 -2.21
N ARG A 300 21.43 4.67 -1.17
CA ARG A 300 21.89 4.16 0.13
C ARG A 300 20.84 3.24 0.72
N ASP A 301 21.29 2.10 1.22
CA ASP A 301 20.44 1.06 1.82
C ASP A 301 19.30 0.57 0.92
N ALA A 302 19.40 0.76 -0.41
CA ALA A 302 18.43 0.24 -1.36
C ALA A 302 18.52 -1.28 -1.47
N ASP A 303 17.40 -1.96 -1.63
CA ASP A 303 17.34 -3.42 -1.71
C ASP A 303 17.15 -3.91 -3.14
N PHE A 304 18.23 -4.36 -3.77
CA PHE A 304 18.25 -4.92 -5.12
C PHE A 304 18.25 -6.45 -5.14
N LYS A 305 17.90 -7.14 -4.05
CA LYS A 305 17.98 -8.61 -4.00
C LYS A 305 17.21 -9.25 -5.17
N GLY A 306 17.90 -10.08 -5.95
CA GLY A 306 17.34 -10.75 -7.12
C GLY A 306 17.02 -9.85 -8.33
N ALA A 307 17.37 -8.56 -8.28
CA ALA A 307 17.13 -7.63 -9.38
C ALA A 307 17.96 -7.95 -10.63
N ASP A 308 17.53 -7.41 -11.76
CA ASP A 308 18.25 -7.43 -13.04
C ASP A 308 18.59 -6.00 -13.49
N LEU A 309 19.86 -5.65 -13.35
CA LEU A 309 20.49 -4.38 -13.71
C LEU A 309 21.42 -4.54 -14.91
N THR A 310 21.16 -5.51 -15.79
CA THR A 310 21.97 -5.74 -16.99
C THR A 310 22.04 -4.47 -17.85
N PHE A 311 23.25 -4.03 -18.22
CA PHE A 311 23.54 -2.77 -18.92
C PHE A 311 23.13 -1.48 -18.18
N ALA A 312 22.81 -1.52 -16.89
CA ALA A 312 22.45 -0.32 -16.13
C ALA A 312 23.63 0.67 -16.02
N LYS A 313 23.31 1.96 -16.04
CA LYS A 313 24.27 3.07 -15.84
C LYS A 313 24.24 3.51 -14.39
N LEU A 314 25.22 3.04 -13.61
CA LEU A 314 25.37 3.29 -12.17
C LEU A 314 26.61 4.14 -11.85
N GLN A 315 27.12 4.90 -12.83
CA GLN A 315 28.33 5.71 -12.63
C GLN A 315 28.12 6.75 -11.54
N SER A 316 29.12 6.93 -10.68
CA SER A 316 29.12 7.89 -9.58
C SER A 316 27.92 7.76 -8.62
N THR A 317 27.33 6.57 -8.49
CA THR A 317 26.21 6.31 -7.58
C THR A 317 26.65 6.13 -6.13
N LEU A 318 25.77 6.47 -5.20
CA LEU A 318 25.95 6.26 -3.77
C LEU A 318 25.18 5.00 -3.35
N LEU A 319 25.87 3.87 -3.27
CA LEU A 319 25.32 2.53 -3.01
C LEU A 319 25.71 1.99 -1.62
N GLN A 320 26.03 2.87 -0.68
CA GLN A 320 26.44 2.45 0.65
C GLN A 320 25.33 1.65 1.34
N GLY A 321 25.69 0.48 1.89
CA GLY A 321 24.72 -0.41 2.56
C GLY A 321 23.72 -1.12 1.63
N ALA A 322 23.77 -0.88 0.31
CA ALA A 322 22.83 -1.49 -0.62
C ALA A 322 22.94 -3.03 -0.65
N ASN A 323 21.80 -3.70 -0.79
CA ASN A 323 21.72 -5.16 -0.87
C ASN A 323 21.63 -5.61 -2.33
N PHE A 324 22.69 -6.22 -2.84
CA PHE A 324 22.75 -6.81 -4.19
C PHE A 324 22.80 -8.35 -4.16
N GLN A 325 22.25 -8.98 -3.12
CA GLN A 325 22.24 -10.43 -3.04
C GLN A 325 21.51 -11.04 -4.25
N ASN A 326 22.15 -11.97 -4.96
CA ASN A 326 21.63 -12.61 -6.17
C ASN A 326 21.28 -11.63 -7.32
N THR A 327 21.84 -10.42 -7.33
CA THR A 327 21.55 -9.42 -8.38
C THR A 327 22.37 -9.66 -9.63
N THR A 328 21.77 -9.44 -10.81
CA THR A 328 22.47 -9.47 -12.09
C THR A 328 22.90 -8.06 -12.50
N LEU A 329 24.21 -7.83 -12.64
CA LEU A 329 24.85 -6.56 -13.01
C LEU A 329 25.74 -6.73 -14.25
N GLN A 330 25.39 -7.68 -15.13
CA GLN A 330 26.19 -7.98 -16.32
C GLN A 330 26.29 -6.74 -17.22
N ASN A 331 27.52 -6.42 -17.66
CA ASN A 331 27.80 -5.25 -18.50
C ASN A 331 27.32 -3.90 -17.89
N ALA A 332 27.04 -3.84 -16.59
CA ALA A 332 26.66 -2.59 -15.92
C ALA A 332 27.89 -1.68 -15.79
N ASN A 333 27.66 -0.36 -15.78
CA ASN A 333 28.71 0.62 -15.57
C ASN A 333 28.62 1.21 -14.16
N LEU A 334 29.54 0.82 -13.29
CA LEU A 334 29.69 1.27 -11.89
C LEU A 334 30.95 2.13 -11.70
N LEU A 335 31.47 2.78 -12.75
CA LEU A 335 32.61 3.70 -12.66
C LEU A 335 32.39 4.73 -11.53
N ASN A 336 33.36 4.85 -10.60
CA ASN A 336 33.30 5.73 -9.42
C ASN A 336 32.12 5.47 -8.45
N ALA A 337 31.44 4.32 -8.52
CA ALA A 337 30.35 4.01 -7.60
C ALA A 337 30.86 3.75 -6.17
N ASN A 338 30.10 4.15 -5.16
CA ASN A 338 30.43 3.87 -3.76
C ASN A 338 29.61 2.71 -3.20
N LEU A 339 30.22 1.52 -3.12
CA LEU A 339 29.63 0.27 -2.64
C LEU A 339 30.06 -0.08 -1.20
N GLN A 340 30.54 0.90 -0.42
CA GLN A 340 30.94 0.69 0.98
C GLN A 340 29.83 0.00 1.77
N ASN A 341 30.18 -1.06 2.51
CA ASN A 341 29.23 -1.88 3.29
C ASN A 341 28.11 -2.56 2.48
N ALA A 342 28.17 -2.58 1.14
CA ALA A 342 27.18 -3.28 0.34
C ALA A 342 27.28 -4.81 0.49
N THR A 343 26.16 -5.50 0.31
CA THR A 343 26.12 -6.97 0.28
C THR A 343 26.05 -7.45 -1.16
N LEU A 344 27.10 -8.11 -1.66
CA LEU A 344 27.21 -8.57 -3.06
C LEU A 344 27.17 -10.10 -3.20
N GLN A 345 26.61 -10.81 -2.21
CA GLN A 345 26.59 -12.27 -2.21
C GLN A 345 25.89 -12.83 -3.46
N ASN A 346 26.55 -13.72 -4.19
CA ASN A 346 26.07 -14.32 -5.44
C ASN A 346 25.73 -13.29 -6.55
N ALA A 347 26.20 -12.05 -6.44
CA ALA A 347 25.96 -11.04 -7.47
C ALA A 347 26.78 -11.34 -8.73
N ASN A 348 26.22 -11.04 -9.90
CA ASN A 348 26.87 -11.30 -11.18
C ASN A 348 27.32 -10.00 -11.86
N PHE A 349 28.61 -9.70 -11.76
CA PHE A 349 29.28 -8.55 -12.36
C PHE A 349 30.01 -8.89 -13.66
N GLN A 350 29.61 -9.96 -14.37
CA GLN A 350 30.30 -10.35 -15.60
C GLN A 350 30.35 -9.17 -16.59
N ASN A 351 31.56 -8.86 -17.07
CA ASN A 351 31.84 -7.73 -17.97
C ASN A 351 31.44 -6.34 -17.45
N ALA A 352 31.16 -6.19 -16.14
CA ALA A 352 30.84 -4.88 -15.57
C ALA A 352 32.08 -3.99 -15.48
N ASP A 353 31.88 -2.68 -15.61
CA ASP A 353 32.92 -1.68 -15.39
C ASP A 353 32.85 -1.17 -13.95
N LEU A 354 33.84 -1.50 -13.12
CA LEU A 354 33.93 -1.07 -11.71
C LEU A 354 35.17 -0.20 -11.48
N GLN A 355 35.70 0.46 -12.50
CA GLN A 355 36.86 1.34 -12.32
C GLN A 355 36.61 2.39 -11.22
N TYR A 356 37.57 2.56 -10.31
CA TYR A 356 37.50 3.50 -9.19
C TYR A 356 36.32 3.27 -8.23
N ALA A 357 35.66 2.11 -8.27
CA ALA A 357 34.59 1.80 -7.34
C ALA A 357 35.15 1.62 -5.91
N LYS A 358 34.43 2.14 -4.92
CA LYS A 358 34.79 1.98 -3.50
C LYS A 358 34.11 0.73 -2.96
N LEU A 359 34.89 -0.28 -2.57
CA LEU A 359 34.41 -1.56 -2.04
C LEU A 359 34.84 -1.88 -0.58
N PRO A 360 35.15 -0.90 0.30
CA PRO A 360 35.57 -1.25 1.66
C PRO A 360 34.41 -1.91 2.42
N SER A 361 34.74 -2.97 3.16
CA SER A 361 33.79 -3.72 3.99
C SER A 361 32.62 -4.33 3.20
N THR A 362 32.79 -4.61 1.91
CA THR A 362 31.79 -5.23 1.05
C THR A 362 31.87 -6.76 1.14
N SER A 363 30.73 -7.45 1.29
CA SER A 363 30.69 -8.92 1.25
C SER A 363 30.64 -9.42 -0.19
N LEU A 364 31.73 -10.07 -0.65
CA LEU A 364 31.90 -10.57 -2.02
C LEU A 364 31.66 -12.07 -2.20
N ARG A 365 31.06 -12.74 -1.20
CA ARG A 365 30.92 -14.21 -1.19
C ARG A 365 30.22 -14.71 -2.46
N CYS A 366 30.91 -15.58 -3.21
CA CYS A 366 30.40 -16.21 -4.44
C CYS A 366 29.99 -15.21 -5.55
N ALA A 367 30.48 -13.96 -5.53
CA ALA A 367 30.24 -13.01 -6.60
C ALA A 367 31.04 -13.38 -7.87
N ASN A 368 30.44 -13.20 -9.04
CA ASN A 368 31.07 -13.47 -10.33
C ASN A 368 31.61 -12.17 -10.95
N PHE A 369 32.94 -12.05 -11.08
CA PHE A 369 33.63 -10.92 -11.70
C PHE A 369 34.29 -11.25 -13.06
N LYS A 370 33.86 -12.33 -13.73
CA LYS A 370 34.45 -12.73 -15.02
C LYS A 370 34.39 -11.58 -16.04
N GLY A 371 35.55 -11.14 -16.52
CA GLY A 371 35.65 -10.03 -17.49
C GLY A 371 35.35 -8.64 -16.92
N ALA A 372 35.13 -8.51 -15.60
CA ALA A 372 34.89 -7.21 -14.97
C ALA A 372 36.17 -6.37 -14.94
N ASN A 373 36.03 -5.05 -15.14
CA ASN A 373 37.14 -4.11 -15.04
C ASN A 373 37.23 -3.54 -13.62
N LEU A 374 38.25 -3.96 -12.86
CA LEU A 374 38.49 -3.56 -11.47
C LEU A 374 39.71 -2.62 -11.32
N SER A 375 40.20 -2.03 -12.42
CA SER A 375 41.44 -1.24 -12.35
C SER A 375 41.27 -0.04 -11.41
N ARG A 376 42.24 0.15 -10.51
CA ARG A 376 42.33 1.25 -9.53
C ARG A 376 41.25 1.26 -8.42
N ASN A 377 40.71 0.10 -8.05
CA ASN A 377 39.88 -0.01 -6.85
C ASN A 377 40.77 0.07 -5.61
N GLY A 378 40.54 1.07 -4.75
CA GLY A 378 41.29 1.26 -3.51
C GLY A 378 41.16 0.02 -2.62
N THR A 379 42.28 -0.69 -2.49
CA THR A 379 42.61 -1.84 -1.62
C THR A 379 41.47 -2.42 -0.77
N CYS A 380 41.14 -3.68 -1.07
CA CYS A 380 40.37 -4.60 -0.22
C CYS A 380 41.02 -4.82 1.15
#